data_AF-A0A1I8ARA6-F1
#
_entry.id   AF-A0A1I8ARA6-F1
#
_cell.length_a   1.000
_cell.length_b   1.000
_cell.length_c   1.000
_cell.angle_alpha   90.00
_cell.angle_beta   90.00
_cell.angle_gamma   90.00
#
_symmetry.space_group_name_H-M   'P 1'
#
loop_
_entity.id
_entity.type
_entity.pdbx_description
1 polymer ?
#
loop_
_entity_poly.entity_id
_entity_poly.type
_entity_poly.pdbx_seq_one_letter_code
_entity_poly.pdbx_strand_id
1 'polypeptide(L)' 'MRPGRLDQLVYIPLPDEPSRLQIFKANLRKTPVATDVDLNCLAKATKGFSGADITEICQ' A
#
# COMPACT_ATOMS: atom_id res chain seq x y z
N MET A 1 14.08 26.26 2.42
CA MET A 1 13.14 26.07 3.56
C MET A 1 13.36 27.21 4.53
N ARG A 2 12.33 28.00 4.84
CA ARG A 2 12.44 29.11 5.81
C ARG A 2 12.37 28.52 7.23
N PRO A 3 13.29 28.84 8.15
CA PRO A 3 13.22 28.37 9.54
C PRO A 3 11.87 28.74 10.18
N GLY A 4 11.24 27.84 10.94
CA GLY A 4 9.98 28.08 11.68
C GLY A 4 8.68 27.75 10.94
N ARG A 5 8.70 26.87 9.92
CA ARG A 5 7.49 26.43 9.18
C ARG A 5 7.38 24.91 9.05
N LEU A 6 8.50 24.25 8.83
CA LEU A 6 8.60 22.80 8.62
C LEU A 6 9.71 22.29 9.52
N ASP A 7 9.46 22.39 10.83
CA ASP A 7 10.46 22.11 11.86
C ASP A 7 10.57 20.61 12.16
N GLN A 8 9.60 19.82 11.72
CA GLN A 8 9.61 18.36 11.82
C GLN A 8 9.60 17.73 10.43
N LEU A 9 10.58 16.87 10.18
CA LEU A 9 10.63 16.00 9.03
C LEU A 9 10.10 14.63 9.44
N VAL A 10 8.96 14.23 8.88
CA VAL A 10 8.41 12.88 9.04
C VAL A 10 8.73 12.09 7.78
N TYR A 11 9.58 11.08 7.91
CA TYR A 11 9.86 10.16 6.84
C TYR A 11 8.79 9.07 6.78
N ILE A 12 8.26 8.82 5.58
CA ILE A 12 7.30 7.76 5.32
C ILE A 12 8.00 6.73 4.41
N PRO A 13 8.39 5.56 4.93
CA PRO A 13 8.99 4.52 4.11
C PRO A 13 7.97 3.87 3.18
N LEU A 14 8.46 3.10 2.21
CA LEU A 14 7.62 2.17 1.46
C LEU A 14 6.95 1.16 2.41
N PRO A 15 5.71 0.73 2.12
CA PRO A 15 4.99 -0.21 2.96
C PRO A 15 5.72 -1.55 3.01
N ASP A 16 5.78 -2.13 4.22
CA ASP A 16 6.20 -3.51 4.42
C ASP A 16 5.13 -4.50 3.93
N GLU A 17 5.44 -5.79 3.92
CA GLU A 17 4.52 -6.83 3.47
C GLU A 17 3.14 -6.79 4.17
N PRO A 18 3.03 -6.71 5.52
CA PRO A 18 1.73 -6.61 6.17
C PRO A 18 1.01 -5.31 5.82
N SER A 19 1.71 -4.19 5.65
CA SER A 19 1.07 -2.95 5.19
C SER A 19 0.53 -3.08 3.77
N ARG A 20 1.26 -3.70 2.85
CA ARG A 20 0.77 -3.97 1.48
C ARG A 20 -0.47 -4.85 1.48
N LEU A 21 -0.52 -5.88 2.33
CA LEU A 21 -1.72 -6.70 2.51
C LEU A 21 -2.93 -5.87 2.95
N GLN A 22 -2.75 -4.92 3.88
CA GLN A 22 -3.83 -4.04 4.32
C GLN A 22 -4.28 -3.09 3.22
N ILE A 23 -3.34 -2.59 2.40
CA ILE A 23 -3.67 -1.74 1.24
C ILE A 23 -4.51 -2.53 0.22
N PHE A 24 -4.12 -3.77 -0.11
CA PHE A 24 -4.92 -4.65 -0.97
C PHE A 24 -6.33 -4.88 -0.40
N LYS A 25 -6.43 -5.18 0.90
CA LYS A 25 -7.74 -5.37 1.56
C LYS A 25 -8.59 -4.09 1.54
N ALA A 26 -7.99 -2.93 1.72
CA ALA A 26 -8.69 -1.65 1.71
C ALA A 26 -9.23 -1.33 0.31
N ASN A 27 -8.39 -1.48 -0.72
CA ASN A 27 -8.76 -1.22 -2.12
C ASN A 27 -9.83 -2.18 -2.62
N LEU A 28 -9.72 -3.47 -2.29
CA LEU A 28 -10.66 -4.50 -2.76
C LEU A 28 -11.88 -4.69 -1.84
N ARG A 29 -12.02 -3.92 -0.75
CA ARG A 29 -13.09 -4.09 0.25
C ARG A 29 -14.50 -4.09 -0.34
N LYS A 30 -14.72 -3.35 -1.44
CA LYS A 30 -16.03 -3.22 -2.11
C LYS A 30 -16.04 -3.83 -3.51
N THR A 31 -14.96 -4.48 -3.91
CA THR A 31 -14.80 -5.07 -5.23
C THR A 31 -15.09 -6.57 -5.13
N PRO A 32 -15.93 -7.15 -6.00
CA PRO A 32 -16.09 -8.59 -6.06
C PRO A 32 -14.76 -9.24 -6.46
N VAL A 33 -14.17 -10.04 -5.58
CA VAL A 33 -12.95 -10.80 -5.84
C VAL A 33 -13.28 -12.29 -5.85
N ALA A 34 -12.69 -13.03 -6.78
CA ALA A 34 -12.86 -14.48 -6.82
C ALA A 34 -12.26 -15.15 -5.57
N THR A 35 -12.83 -16.30 -5.16
CA THR A 35 -12.46 -16.98 -3.90
C THR A 35 -11.07 -17.59 -3.91
N ASP A 36 -10.47 -17.72 -5.09
CA ASP A 36 -9.12 -18.26 -5.32
C ASP A 36 -8.03 -17.17 -5.29
N VAL A 37 -8.39 -15.89 -5.14
CA VAL A 37 -7.42 -14.80 -5.05
C VAL A 37 -6.78 -14.74 -3.66
N ASP A 38 -5.49 -15.05 -3.61
CA ASP A 38 -4.69 -14.95 -2.37
C ASP A 38 -3.98 -13.59 -2.26
N LEU A 39 -4.55 -12.68 -1.46
CA LEU A 39 -3.96 -11.37 -1.18
C LEU A 39 -2.61 -11.45 -0.45
N ASN A 40 -2.32 -12.53 0.28
CA ASN A 40 -1.02 -12.70 0.94
C ASN A 40 0.07 -12.98 -0.11
N CYS A 41 -0.25 -13.78 -1.12
CA CYS A 41 0.64 -14.01 -2.26
C CYS A 41 0.94 -12.70 -2.99
N LEU A 42 -0.09 -11.88 -3.26
CA LEU A 42 0.08 -10.57 -3.89
C LEU A 42 0.95 -9.62 -3.05
N ALA A 43 0.75 -9.58 -1.73
CA ALA A 43 1.56 -8.76 -0.84
C ALA A 43 3.05 -9.16 -0.85
N LYS A 44 3.35 -10.46 -0.95
CA LYS A 44 4.72 -10.98 -1.08
C LYS A 44 5.36 -10.62 -2.41
N ALA A 45 4.62 -10.74 -3.51
CA ALA A 45 5.10 -10.48 -4.87
C ALA A 45 5.38 -8.99 -5.15
N THR A 46 4.72 -8.08 -4.43
CA THR A 46 4.77 -6.63 -4.65
C THR A 46 5.81 -5.90 -3.79
N LYS A 47 6.93 -6.54 -3.47
CA LYS A 47 8.01 -5.90 -2.71
C LYS A 47 8.50 -4.63 -3.43
N GLY A 48 8.55 -3.52 -2.69
CA GLY A 48 8.99 -2.23 -3.22
C GLY A 48 7.87 -1.37 -3.82
N PHE A 49 6.63 -1.88 -3.86
CA PHE A 49 5.49 -1.11 -4.35
C PHE A 49 5.05 -0.09 -3.31
N SER A 50 4.73 1.11 -3.77
CA SER A 50 4.06 2.13 -2.98
C SER A 50 2.56 1.81 -2.83
N GLY A 51 1.87 2.54 -1.96
CA GLY A 51 0.41 2.43 -1.86
C GLY A 51 -0.32 2.85 -3.15
N ALA A 52 0.27 3.77 -3.93
CA ALA A 52 -0.28 4.17 -5.22
C ALA A 52 -0.18 3.03 -6.25
N ASP A 53 0.97 2.37 -6.35
CA ASP A 53 1.18 1.26 -7.30
C ASP A 53 0.18 0.12 -7.03
N ILE A 54 -0.05 -0.22 -5.76
CA ILE A 54 -1.05 -1.25 -5.38
C ILE A 54 -2.46 -0.80 -5.73
N THR A 55 -2.76 0.49 -5.59
CA THR A 55 -4.08 1.03 -5.91
C THR A 55 -4.35 0.99 -7.42
N GLU A 56 -3.34 1.28 -8.24
CA GLU A 56 -3.42 1.15 -9.70
C GLU A 56 -3.63 -0.31 -10.15
N ILE A 57 -3.08 -1.30 -9.44
CA ILE A 57 -3.35 -2.73 -9.71
C ILE A 57 -4.81 -3.10 -9.41
N CYS A 58 -5.44 -2.42 -8.46
CA CYS A 58 -6.78 -2.74 -7.97
C CYS A 58 -7.93 -1.98 -8.68
N GLN A 59 -7.62 -1.02 -9.56
CA GLN A 59 -8.61 -0.34 -10.41
C GLN A 59 -9.08 -1.27 -11.54
#